data_AF-A0A484X3B4-F1
#
_entry.id   AF-A0A484X3B4-F1
#
_cell.length_a   1.000
_cell.length_b   1.000
_cell.length_c   1.000
_cell.angle_alpha   90.00
_cell.angle_beta   90.00
_cell.angle_gamma   90.00
#
_symmetry.space_group_name_H-M   'P 1'
#
loop_
_entity.id
_entity.type
_entity.pdbx_description
1 polymer ?
#
loop_
_entity_poly.entity_id
_entity_poly.type
_entity_poly.pdbx_seq_one_letter_code
_entity_poly.pdbx_strand_id
1 'polypeptide(L)'
;MNAIVYTAAAHSANLWTPESAQGKLLHQLGFTLADLPAGLQTSKSQGKRHDIIQLGGEKPGDGLNGEGLFLFAGDQKDVEAIYANPLLAHLPSVKNKRVWALGTETFRLDYYSAMLVLQRLEAIFR
;
A
#
# COMPACT_ATOMS: atom_id res chain seq x y z
N MET A 1 0.40 -5.57 7.73
CA MET A 1 0.99 -4.82 6.59
C MET A 1 -0.07 -3.90 6.01
N ASN A 2 0.29 -2.75 5.44
CA ASN A 2 -0.63 -2.05 4.53
C ASN A 2 -0.23 -2.32 3.08
N ALA A 3 -1.21 -2.33 2.18
CA ALA A 3 -1.04 -2.46 0.75
C ALA A 3 -1.53 -1.18 0.07
N ILE A 4 -0.67 -0.47 -0.62
CA ILE A 4 -1.00 0.87 -1.15
C ILE A 4 -0.60 1.04 -2.61
N VAL A 5 -1.21 2.01 -3.26
CA VAL A 5 -0.62 2.71 -4.41
C VAL A 5 -0.22 4.09 -3.92
N TYR A 6 1.05 4.46 -4.10
CA TYR A 6 1.56 5.76 -3.67
C TYR A 6 1.71 6.70 -4.86
N THR A 7 1.27 7.95 -4.71
CA THR A 7 1.43 9.00 -5.72
C THR A 7 2.33 10.09 -5.14
N ALA A 8 3.64 9.99 -5.43
CA ALA A 8 4.65 10.88 -4.85
C ALA A 8 4.36 12.37 -5.12
N ALA A 9 3.98 12.72 -6.35
CA ALA A 9 3.72 14.12 -6.75
C ALA A 9 2.52 14.75 -6.01
N ALA A 10 1.57 13.93 -5.55
CA ALA A 10 0.38 14.39 -4.85
C ALA A 10 0.48 14.18 -3.32
N HIS A 11 1.60 13.65 -2.83
CA HIS A 11 1.79 13.22 -1.43
C HIS A 11 0.59 12.42 -0.89
N SER A 12 0.03 11.56 -1.73
CA SER A 12 -1.19 10.81 -1.42
C SER A 12 -0.99 9.32 -1.66
N ALA A 13 -1.81 8.52 -0.99
CA ALA A 13 -1.84 7.08 -1.13
C ALA A 13 -3.27 6.57 -1.26
N ASN A 14 -3.46 5.53 -2.05
CA ASN A 14 -4.68 4.73 -2.03
C ASN A 14 -4.38 3.43 -1.30
N LEU A 15 -5.06 3.19 -0.19
CA LEU A 15 -4.96 1.97 0.59
C LEU A 15 -5.93 0.92 0.05
N TRP A 16 -5.41 -0.24 -0.34
CA TRP A 16 -6.22 -1.40 -0.71
C TRP A 16 -6.89 -1.99 0.53
N THR A 17 -8.19 -2.27 0.43
CA THR A 17 -8.96 -2.89 1.52
C THR A 17 -8.82 -4.42 1.49
N PRO A 18 -9.21 -5.13 2.57
CA PRO A 18 -9.33 -6.59 2.53
C PRO A 18 -10.31 -7.12 1.48
N GLU A 19 -11.27 -6.30 1.03
CA GLU A 19 -12.26 -6.69 0.00
C GLU A 19 -11.70 -6.62 -1.43
N SER A 20 -10.61 -5.85 -1.64
CA SER A 20 -9.92 -5.71 -2.93
C SER A 20 -9.25 -7.00 -3.40
N ALA A 21 -8.93 -7.09 -4.69
CA ALA A 21 -8.18 -8.23 -5.23
C ALA A 21 -6.78 -8.33 -4.59
N GLN A 22 -6.12 -7.18 -4.39
CA GLN A 22 -4.81 -7.06 -3.77
C GLN A 22 -4.83 -7.55 -2.32
N GLY A 23 -5.83 -7.10 -1.57
CA GLY A 23 -6.03 -7.51 -0.19
C GLY A 23 -6.30 -9.01 -0.05
N LYS A 24 -7.17 -9.55 -0.91
CA LYS A 24 -7.48 -10.99 -0.95
C LYS A 24 -6.26 -11.84 -1.30
N LEU A 25 -5.47 -11.42 -2.29
CA LEU A 25 -4.24 -12.11 -2.67
C LEU A 25 -3.25 -12.17 -1.48
N LEU A 26 -2.98 -11.02 -0.86
CA LEU A 26 -2.06 -10.97 0.29
C LEU A 26 -2.56 -11.82 1.46
N HIS A 27 -3.86 -11.82 1.74
CA HIS A 27 -4.46 -12.68 2.77
C HIS A 27 -4.28 -14.17 2.44
N GLN A 28 -4.50 -14.59 1.18
CA GLN A 28 -4.29 -15.97 0.74
C GLN A 28 -2.81 -16.41 0.87
N LEU A 29 -1.88 -15.47 0.75
CA LEU A 29 -0.45 -15.71 0.95
C LEU A 29 -0.02 -15.69 2.43
N GLY A 30 -0.97 -15.52 3.36
CA GLY A 30 -0.71 -15.56 4.80
C GLY A 30 -0.32 -14.21 5.41
N PHE A 31 -0.39 -13.11 4.65
CA PHE A 31 -0.19 -11.78 5.23
C PHE A 31 -1.43 -11.29 5.95
N THR A 32 -1.24 -10.70 7.13
CA THR A 32 -2.29 -9.96 7.82
C THR A 32 -2.25 -8.48 7.41
N LEU A 33 -3.36 -7.98 6.86
CA LEU A 33 -3.53 -6.57 6.55
C LEU A 33 -3.84 -5.80 7.84
N ALA A 34 -3.28 -4.60 7.98
CA ALA A 34 -3.53 -3.78 9.16
C ALA A 34 -4.92 -3.16 9.10
N ASP A 35 -5.60 -3.13 10.24
CA ASP A 35 -6.92 -2.53 10.38
C ASP A 35 -6.86 -1.01 10.20
N LEU A 36 -7.93 -0.45 9.66
CA LEU A 36 -8.07 0.98 9.52
C LEU A 36 -8.28 1.62 10.91
N PRO A 37 -7.56 2.71 11.24
CA PRO A 37 -7.83 3.46 12.45
C PRO A 37 -9.27 3.95 12.51
N ALA A 38 -9.91 3.81 13.67
CA ALA A 38 -11.24 4.35 13.89
C ALA A 38 -11.24 5.87 13.72
N GLY A 39 -12.19 6.40 12.94
CA GLY A 39 -12.33 7.84 12.70
C GLY A 39 -11.56 8.39 11.50
N LEU A 40 -10.90 7.53 10.71
CA LEU A 40 -10.28 7.94 9.45
C LEU A 40 -11.34 8.47 8.48
N GLN A 41 -11.27 9.78 8.17
CA GLN A 41 -12.14 10.41 7.18
C GLN A 41 -11.71 9.95 5.79
N THR A 42 -12.34 8.90 5.29
CA THR A 42 -12.13 8.48 3.90
C THR A 42 -12.81 9.51 2.98
N SER A 43 -12.08 10.06 2.01
CA SER A 43 -12.65 11.03 1.09
C SER A 43 -13.74 10.34 0.25
N LYS A 44 -15.02 10.58 0.58
CA LYS A 44 -16.19 9.93 -0.05
C LYS A 44 -16.58 10.54 -1.40
N SER A 45 -15.64 11.14 -2.13
CA SER A 45 -15.94 11.97 -3.30
C SER A 45 -16.22 11.18 -4.58
N GLN A 46 -16.18 9.83 -4.59
CA GLN A 46 -16.39 9.02 -5.81
C GLN A 46 -17.24 7.75 -5.62
N GLY A 47 -18.32 7.82 -4.83
CA GLY A 47 -19.23 6.68 -4.60
C GLY A 47 -18.71 5.67 -3.57
N LYS A 48 -19.54 4.66 -3.25
CA LYS A 48 -19.17 3.57 -2.31
C LYS A 48 -18.14 2.64 -2.98
N ARG A 49 -16.87 3.04 -2.97
CA ARG A 49 -15.77 2.14 -3.29
C ARG A 49 -15.48 1.25 -2.09
N HIS A 50 -15.47 -0.05 -2.34
CA HIS A 50 -15.20 -1.09 -1.36
C HIS A 50 -13.75 -1.57 -1.42
N ASP A 51 -13.06 -1.29 -2.53
CA ASP A 51 -11.74 -1.80 -2.87
C ASP A 51 -10.58 -0.89 -2.42
N ILE A 52 -10.81 0.42 -2.33
CA ILE A 52 -9.79 1.37 -1.88
C ILE A 52 -10.30 2.37 -0.86
N ILE A 53 -9.36 2.90 -0.09
CA ILE A 53 -9.53 4.06 0.76
C ILE A 53 -8.50 5.10 0.35
N GLN A 54 -8.97 6.29 -0.02
CA GLN A 54 -8.08 7.39 -0.40
C GLN A 54 -7.54 8.06 0.86
N LEU A 55 -6.20 8.08 0.98
CA LEU A 55 -5.43 8.76 2.00
C LEU A 55 -4.77 9.98 1.35
N GLY A 56 -5.38 11.15 1.53
CA GLY A 56 -4.89 12.42 1.01
C GLY A 56 -5.17 13.57 1.98
N GLY A 57 -4.55 14.72 1.72
CA GLY A 57 -4.63 15.90 2.59
C GLY A 57 -3.40 16.06 3.48
N GLU A 58 -3.58 16.67 4.65
CA GLU A 58 -2.46 17.08 5.53
C GLU A 58 -1.74 15.91 6.22
N LYS A 59 -2.36 14.71 6.27
CA LYS A 59 -1.84 13.55 7.02
C LYS A 59 -2.04 12.22 6.28
N PRO A 60 -1.35 11.99 5.14
CA PRO A 60 -1.46 10.73 4.39
C PRO A 60 -1.02 9.49 5.19
N GLY A 61 -0.19 9.68 6.23
CA GLY A 61 0.31 8.61 7.10
C GLY A 61 -0.71 8.09 8.14
N ASP A 62 -1.78 8.82 8.44
CA ASP A 62 -2.68 8.47 9.55
C ASP A 62 -3.36 7.11 9.33
N GLY A 63 -3.58 6.70 8.07
CA GLY A 63 -4.14 5.39 7.72
C GLY A 63 -3.11 4.26 7.59
N LEU A 64 -1.81 4.53 7.73
CA LEU A 64 -0.70 3.60 7.45
C LEU A 64 -0.04 3.11 8.73
N ASN A 65 -0.77 2.33 9.52
CA ASN A 65 -0.33 1.82 10.83
C ASN A 65 0.36 0.44 10.80
N GLY A 66 0.58 -0.14 9.62
CA GLY A 66 1.20 -1.45 9.47
C GLY A 66 2.72 -1.43 9.65
N GLU A 67 3.24 -2.53 10.20
CA GLU A 67 4.68 -2.78 10.36
C GLU A 67 5.47 -2.86 9.04
N GLY A 68 4.78 -2.93 7.91
CA GLY A 68 5.37 -2.94 6.59
C GLY A 68 4.39 -2.45 5.51
N LEU A 69 4.95 -1.91 4.43
CA LEU A 69 4.23 -1.35 3.29
C LEU A 69 4.55 -2.13 2.02
N PHE A 70 3.51 -2.64 1.36
CA PHE A 70 3.60 -3.13 -0.01
C PHE A 70 3.08 -2.07 -0.97
N LEU A 71 3.92 -1.67 -1.93
CA LEU A 71 3.57 -0.70 -2.97
C LEU A 71 3.17 -1.45 -4.24
N PHE A 72 1.88 -1.48 -4.53
CA PHE A 72 1.37 -1.88 -5.84
C PHE A 72 1.51 -0.72 -6.81
N ALA A 73 1.68 -1.05 -8.08
CA ALA A 73 1.87 -0.08 -9.16
C ALA A 73 3.04 0.90 -8.91
N GLY A 74 4.06 0.46 -8.19
CA GLY A 74 5.22 1.27 -7.84
C GLY A 74 6.54 0.52 -8.00
N ASP A 75 7.63 1.27 -8.08
CA ASP A 75 8.99 0.75 -8.20
C ASP A 75 9.90 1.27 -7.07
N GLN A 76 11.21 1.04 -7.23
CA GLN A 76 12.21 1.45 -6.25
C GLN A 76 12.24 2.98 -6.02
N LYS A 77 11.91 3.79 -7.04
CA LYS A 77 11.87 5.25 -6.90
C LYS A 77 10.72 5.67 -5.99
N ASP A 78 9.59 4.96 -6.03
CA ASP A 78 8.46 5.21 -5.13
C ASP A 78 8.80 4.82 -3.69
N VAL A 79 9.54 3.73 -3.50
CA VAL A 79 10.07 3.34 -2.18
C VAL A 79 10.99 4.43 -1.62
N GLU A 80 11.91 4.94 -2.43
CA GLU A 80 12.80 6.04 -2.05
C GLU A 80 12.03 7.33 -1.76
N ALA A 81 11.01 7.65 -2.56
CA ALA A 81 10.14 8.80 -2.33
C ALA A 81 9.36 8.70 -1.00
N ILE A 82 8.95 7.49 -0.59
CA ILE A 82 8.35 7.26 0.73
C ILE A 82 9.38 7.49 1.84
N TYR A 83 10.60 6.95 1.71
CA TYR A 83 11.64 7.16 2.71
C TYR A 83 12.09 8.62 2.82
N ALA A 84 12.04 9.38 1.73
CA ALA A 84 12.40 10.79 1.70
C ALA A 84 11.27 11.71 2.20
N ASN A 85 10.04 11.22 2.34
CA ASN A 85 8.89 12.03 2.73
C ASN A 85 8.86 12.27 4.25
N PRO A 86 9.07 13.52 4.74
CA PRO A 86 9.08 13.82 6.18
C PRO A 86 7.73 13.53 6.86
N LEU A 87 6.62 13.64 6.12
CA LEU A 87 5.28 13.35 6.64
C LEU A 87 5.09 11.86 6.96
N LEU A 88 5.88 10.97 6.35
CA LEU A 88 5.83 9.53 6.54
C LEU A 88 6.97 9.00 7.42
N ALA A 89 7.96 9.83 7.76
CA ALA A 89 9.14 9.44 8.52
C ALA A 89 8.83 8.85 9.92
N HIS A 90 7.67 9.18 10.48
CA HIS A 90 7.24 8.68 11.77
C HIS A 90 6.71 7.23 11.74
N LEU A 91 6.33 6.73 10.56
CA LEU A 91 5.69 5.42 10.39
C LEU A 91 6.63 4.26 10.76
N PRO A 92 6.15 3.19 11.42
CA PRO A 92 6.97 2.02 11.77
C PRO A 92 7.63 1.37 10.55
N SER A 93 6.87 1.21 9.47
CA SER A 93 7.36 0.66 8.20
C SER A 93 8.52 1.47 7.59
N VAL A 94 8.48 2.80 7.71
CA VAL A 94 9.52 3.70 7.20
C VAL A 94 10.76 3.67 8.10
N LYS A 95 10.57 3.71 9.42
CA LYS A 95 11.66 3.62 10.41
C LYS A 95 12.41 2.30 10.33
N ASN A 96 11.68 1.19 10.17
CA ASN A 96 12.24 -0.15 10.16
C ASN A 96 12.71 -0.60 8.76
N LYS A 97 12.65 0.29 7.75
CA LYS A 97 13.01 -0.01 6.35
C LYS A 97 12.24 -1.20 5.75
N ARG A 98 10.94 -1.25 6.05
CA ARG A 98 9.99 -2.30 5.64
C ARG A 98 8.99 -1.76 4.61
N VAL A 99 9.52 -1.25 3.50
CA VAL A 99 8.75 -0.76 2.35
C VAL A 99 9.25 -1.48 1.10
N TRP A 100 8.34 -2.15 0.39
CA TRP A 100 8.68 -2.96 -0.78
C TRP A 100 7.78 -2.64 -1.95
N ALA A 101 8.38 -2.39 -3.12
CA ALA A 101 7.68 -2.27 -4.37
C ALA A 101 7.34 -3.65 -4.94
N LEU A 102 6.09 -3.81 -5.34
CA LEU A 102 5.57 -4.99 -6.01
C LEU A 102 5.46 -4.79 -7.52
N GLY A 103 5.96 -3.67 -8.06
CA GLY A 103 6.12 -3.37 -9.48
C GLY A 103 4.98 -2.58 -10.12
N THR A 104 5.31 -1.85 -11.18
CA THR A 104 4.45 -0.84 -11.84
C THR A 104 3.25 -1.45 -12.56
N GLU A 105 3.32 -2.72 -12.94
CA GLU A 105 2.25 -3.45 -13.65
C GLU A 105 1.18 -4.04 -12.71
N THR A 106 1.29 -3.83 -11.39
CA THR A 106 0.43 -4.49 -10.40
C THR A 106 -0.76 -3.65 -9.94
N PHE A 107 -1.10 -2.60 -10.69
CA PHE A 107 -2.25 -1.75 -10.36
C PHE A 107 -3.58 -2.51 -10.42
N ARG A 108 -3.77 -3.32 -11.46
CA ARG A 108 -4.88 -4.26 -11.58
C ARG A 108 -4.31 -5.67 -11.39
N LEU A 109 -5.02 -6.50 -10.65
CA LEU A 109 -4.68 -7.91 -10.54
C LEU A 109 -5.53 -8.75 -11.49
N ASP A 110 -4.83 -9.40 -12.40
CA ASP A 110 -5.25 -10.49 -13.23
C ASP A 110 -4.28 -11.68 -13.03
N TYR A 111 -4.46 -12.75 -13.79
CA TYR A 111 -3.62 -13.94 -13.68
C TYR A 111 -2.12 -13.62 -13.82
N TYR A 112 -1.73 -12.78 -14.79
CA TYR A 112 -0.32 -12.52 -15.08
C TYR A 112 0.32 -11.63 -14.02
N SER A 113 -0.35 -10.52 -13.68
CA SER A 113 0.13 -9.59 -12.66
C SER A 113 0.15 -10.23 -11.27
N ALA A 114 -0.77 -11.14 -10.94
CA ALA A 114 -0.72 -11.91 -9.70
C ALA A 114 0.54 -12.81 -9.64
N MET A 115 0.87 -13.51 -10.73
CA MET A 115 2.09 -14.32 -10.80
C MET A 115 3.36 -13.48 -10.61
N LEU A 116 3.40 -12.27 -11.17
CA LEU A 116 4.52 -11.34 -10.98
C LEU A 116 4.64 -10.86 -9.53
N VAL A 117 3.51 -10.62 -8.85
CA VAL A 117 3.51 -10.33 -7.41
C VAL A 117 4.10 -11.49 -6.61
N LEU A 118 3.71 -12.73 -6.91
CA LEU A 118 4.24 -13.92 -6.23
C LEU A 118 5.76 -14.04 -6.40
N GLN A 119 6.26 -13.91 -7.63
CA GLN A 119 7.69 -13.97 -7.92
C GLN A 119 8.47 -12.88 -7.16
N ARG A 120 7.91 -11.67 -7.05
CA ARG A 120 8.54 -10.57 -6.32
C ARG A 120 8.55 -10.83 -4.82
N LEU A 121 7.45 -11.29 -4.25
CA LEU A 121 7.37 -11.62 -2.82
C LEU A 121 8.34 -12.76 -2.48
N GLU A 122 8.44 -13.78 -3.31
CA GLU A 122 9.43 -14.86 -3.17
C GLU A 122 10.85 -14.29 -3.20
N ALA A 123 11.17 -13.41 -4.15
CA ALA A 123 12.50 -12.79 -4.24
C ALA A 123 12.84 -11.90 -3.02
N ILE A 124 11.84 -11.25 -2.41
CA ILE A 124 12.01 -10.37 -1.26
C ILE A 124 12.20 -11.15 0.06
N PHE A 125 11.46 -12.25 0.24
CA PHE A 125 11.36 -12.96 1.53
C PHE A 125 12.02 -14.35 1.53
N ARG A 126 12.90 -14.62 0.55
CA ARG A 126 13.66 -15.88 0.50
C ARG A 126 14.68 -16.01 1.62
#